data_AF-A0A1G5QT10-F1
#
_entry.id   AF-A0A1G5QT10-F1
#
_cell.length_a   1.000
_cell.length_b   1.000
_cell.length_c   1.000
_cell.angle_alpha   90.00
_cell.angle_beta   90.00
_cell.angle_gamma   90.00
#
_symmetry.space_group_name_H-M   'P 1'
#
loop_
_entity.id
_entity.type
_entity.pdbx_description
1 polymer ?
#
loop_
_entity_poly.entity_id
_entity_poly.type
_entity_poly.pdbx_seq_one_letter_code
_entity_poly.pdbx_strand_id
1 'polypeptide(L)'
;MAHQLRSPKAISTASTTHSVAIHDELLRARLENAHVAFQQALFHQDKDYLRSIHAATKTVNPIIKFTNVFRLFQKHRQLFRNGEKISVAQIKPKLYLVENGRGKWHEIYQIVRSLWSLPYSRGYGRRLRFVVFDEHHEAVIGILGLQSPPADLSCRDELFSYPSQRKLELVNHTLDAHTVGAIPPYSHILGGKLVAGLLASDAVRRAYWRTYISKKTTINDRLISQPLVAITTTSAFGRSSIYNRLKYQNRLLAEPIGYTKGYGMVHFDDHYNDIKTWLESKGLLVPSGFGHGPKVRWQNTTIALRALGLPTELLRHGLAREVFLFRLTTSLERGMSGGAFGRPIALGMDDYSKFWTERWAVPRSKRMPNWSRFESVEWINSTLRNLADSVTG
;
A
#
# COMPACT_ATOMS: atom_id res chain seq x y z
N MET A 1 8.50 76.62 -18.18
CA MET A 1 8.05 75.65 -17.17
C MET A 1 8.21 74.25 -17.75
N ALA A 2 8.89 73.39 -17.00
CA ALA A 2 9.47 72.13 -17.43
C ALA A 2 8.43 71.03 -17.73
N HIS A 3 8.69 70.22 -18.77
CA HIS A 3 8.28 68.82 -18.77
C HIS A 3 9.37 67.96 -19.40
N GLN A 4 10.05 67.22 -18.53
CA GLN A 4 11.08 66.22 -18.87
C GLN A 4 10.46 65.04 -19.61
N LEU A 5 11.07 64.67 -20.74
CA LEU A 5 10.98 63.34 -21.33
C LEU A 5 11.61 62.33 -20.35
N ARG A 6 10.79 61.47 -19.74
CA ARG A 6 11.25 60.25 -19.07
C ARG A 6 11.19 59.09 -20.06
N SER A 7 12.35 58.54 -20.37
CA SER A 7 12.53 57.24 -20.99
C SER A 7 11.86 56.14 -20.14
N PRO A 8 11.27 55.10 -20.77
CA PRO A 8 10.81 53.93 -20.02
C PRO A 8 12.03 53.20 -19.45
N LYS A 9 12.10 53.14 -18.11
CA LYS A 9 13.05 52.29 -17.38
C LYS A 9 12.86 50.84 -17.84
N ALA A 10 13.91 50.24 -18.39
CA ALA A 10 14.05 48.79 -18.49
C ALA A 10 14.07 48.21 -17.07
N ILE A 11 12.92 47.72 -16.60
CA ILE A 11 12.79 47.03 -15.32
C ILE A 11 12.87 45.52 -15.59
N SER A 12 13.95 44.92 -15.11
CA SER A 12 14.02 43.55 -14.58
C SER A 12 13.64 42.37 -15.49
N THR A 13 14.39 42.13 -16.56
CA THR A 13 14.48 40.78 -17.14
C THR A 13 15.60 39.97 -16.48
N ALA A 14 16.80 40.55 -16.28
CA ALA A 14 17.97 39.85 -15.76
C ALA A 14 17.84 39.33 -14.30
N SER A 15 17.15 40.07 -13.42
CA SER A 15 16.88 39.67 -12.03
C SER A 15 15.97 38.42 -11.95
N THR A 16 14.97 38.36 -12.83
CA THR A 16 14.01 37.26 -12.92
C THR A 16 14.67 36.01 -13.51
N THR A 17 15.55 36.16 -14.51
CA THR A 17 16.26 35.01 -15.11
C THR A 17 17.27 34.39 -14.13
N HIS A 18 17.98 35.23 -13.35
CA HIS A 18 18.91 34.73 -12.33
C HIS A 18 18.20 34.02 -11.18
N SER A 19 17.07 34.55 -10.70
CA SER A 19 16.32 33.89 -9.61
C SER A 19 15.73 32.55 -10.03
N VAL A 20 15.25 32.44 -11.28
CA VAL A 20 14.73 31.18 -11.85
C VAL A 20 15.83 30.14 -12.01
N ALA A 21 17.02 30.54 -12.48
CA ALA A 21 18.17 29.63 -12.60
C ALA A 21 18.60 29.05 -11.25
N ILE A 22 18.61 29.87 -10.19
CA ILE A 22 18.93 29.42 -8.82
C ILE A 22 17.89 28.41 -8.30
N HIS A 23 16.60 28.64 -8.57
CA HIS A 23 15.54 27.72 -8.13
C HIS A 23 15.59 26.37 -8.85
N ASP A 24 15.88 26.38 -10.16
CA ASP A 24 16.03 25.17 -10.97
C ASP A 24 17.24 24.33 -10.46
N GLU A 25 18.36 24.98 -10.16
CA GLU A 25 19.57 24.32 -9.65
C GLU A 25 19.39 23.77 -8.23
N LEU A 26 18.68 24.49 -7.35
CA LEU A 26 18.34 24.00 -6.01
C LEU A 26 17.45 22.75 -6.06
N LEU A 27 16.42 22.74 -6.90
CA LEU A 27 15.57 21.55 -7.03
C LEU A 27 16.36 20.38 -7.65
N ARG A 28 17.21 20.65 -8.64
CA ARG A 28 18.09 19.64 -9.22
C ARG A 28 18.96 18.98 -8.15
N ALA A 29 19.68 19.77 -7.37
CA ALA A 29 20.55 19.28 -6.31
C ALA A 29 19.78 18.48 -5.25
N ARG A 30 18.56 18.92 -4.87
CA ARG A 30 17.71 18.17 -3.94
C ARG A 30 17.36 16.78 -4.45
N LEU A 31 16.94 16.66 -5.72
CA LEU A 31 16.58 15.37 -6.31
C LEU A 31 17.80 14.44 -6.43
N GLU A 32 18.95 14.96 -6.86
CA GLU A 32 20.18 14.16 -6.91
C GLU A 32 20.60 13.67 -5.52
N ASN A 33 20.61 14.56 -4.53
CA ASN A 33 20.95 14.22 -3.15
C ASN A 33 19.98 13.19 -2.55
N ALA A 34 18.68 13.34 -2.79
CA ALA A 34 17.68 12.38 -2.33
C ALA A 34 17.89 10.99 -2.96
N HIS A 35 18.27 10.93 -4.23
CA HIS A 35 18.63 9.67 -4.89
C HIS A 35 19.88 9.03 -4.28
N VAL A 36 20.96 9.81 -4.10
CA VAL A 36 22.22 9.33 -3.51
C VAL A 36 22.00 8.81 -2.08
N ALA A 37 21.31 9.57 -1.25
CA ALA A 37 21.00 9.18 0.12
C ALA A 37 20.19 7.87 0.16
N PHE A 38 19.23 7.70 -0.75
CA PHE A 38 18.46 6.46 -0.85
C PHE A 38 19.30 5.26 -1.27
N GLN A 39 20.21 5.43 -2.24
CA GLN A 39 21.13 4.36 -2.66
C GLN A 39 22.08 3.95 -1.52
N GLN A 40 22.61 4.93 -0.77
CA GLN A 40 23.45 4.67 0.40
C GLN A 40 22.67 3.88 1.48
N ALA A 41 21.45 4.29 1.79
CA ALA A 41 20.61 3.58 2.75
C ALA A 41 20.31 2.14 2.31
N LEU A 42 20.07 1.91 1.02
CA LEU A 42 19.90 0.55 0.49
C LEU A 42 21.17 -0.28 0.59
N PHE A 43 22.33 0.31 0.25
CA PHE A 43 23.63 -0.35 0.35
C PHE A 43 23.92 -0.80 1.80
N HIS A 44 23.60 0.06 2.77
CA HIS A 44 23.75 -0.24 4.20
C HIS A 44 22.60 -1.06 4.80
N GLN A 45 21.59 -1.42 4.01
CA GLN A 45 20.37 -2.12 4.46
C GLN A 45 19.64 -1.39 5.60
N ASP A 46 19.69 -0.06 5.61
CA ASP A 46 19.05 0.79 6.62
C ASP A 46 17.53 0.83 6.41
N LYS A 47 16.84 -0.12 7.04
CA LYS A 47 15.38 -0.20 7.00
C LYS A 47 14.70 0.93 7.75
N ASP A 48 15.37 1.58 8.69
CA ASP A 48 14.78 2.65 9.48
C ASP A 48 14.74 3.94 8.67
N TYR A 49 15.78 4.22 7.88
CA TYR A 49 15.74 5.26 6.85
C TYR A 49 14.64 5.01 5.81
N LEU A 50 14.48 3.78 5.30
CA LEU A 50 13.39 3.48 4.37
C LEU A 50 12.01 3.71 5.01
N ARG A 51 11.86 3.41 6.30
CA ARG A 51 10.61 3.66 7.04
C ARG A 51 10.37 5.15 7.27
N SER A 52 11.42 5.93 7.51
CA SER A 52 11.31 7.36 7.82
C SER A 52 10.81 8.16 6.62
N ILE A 53 11.30 7.87 5.39
CA ILE A 53 10.80 8.50 4.15
C ILE A 53 9.28 8.32 4.02
N HIS A 54 8.78 7.09 4.19
CA HIS A 54 7.34 6.87 4.11
C HIS A 54 6.56 7.53 5.25
N ALA A 55 7.14 7.60 6.46
CA ALA A 55 6.52 8.25 7.60
C ALA A 55 6.40 9.77 7.40
N ALA A 56 7.43 10.41 6.82
CA ALA A 56 7.40 11.83 6.46
C ALA A 56 6.34 12.11 5.38
N THR A 57 6.24 11.25 4.37
CA THR A 57 5.18 11.36 3.35
C THR A 57 3.76 11.22 3.94
N LYS A 58 3.61 10.52 5.07
CA LYS A 58 2.32 10.29 5.72
C LYS A 58 1.81 11.51 6.50
N THR A 59 2.68 12.32 7.10
CA THR A 59 2.30 13.57 7.79
C THR A 59 1.93 14.67 6.80
N VAL A 60 2.57 14.69 5.63
CA VAL A 60 2.34 15.69 4.57
C VAL A 60 1.06 15.42 3.75
N ASN A 61 0.45 14.24 3.87
CA ASN A 61 -0.70 13.86 3.03
C ASN A 61 -2.04 14.40 3.57
N PRO A 62 -2.71 15.35 2.88
CA PRO A 62 -3.93 16.01 3.35
C PRO A 62 -5.17 15.09 3.38
N ILE A 63 -5.06 13.84 2.90
CA ILE A 63 -6.17 12.90 2.80
C ILE A 63 -6.66 12.43 4.19
N ILE A 64 -5.77 12.36 5.18
CA ILE A 64 -6.10 11.91 6.53
C ILE A 64 -5.95 13.08 7.50
N LYS A 65 -7.07 13.52 8.08
CA LYS A 65 -7.03 14.40 9.25
C LYS A 65 -6.78 13.54 10.49
N PHE A 66 -5.55 13.50 10.99
CA PHE A 66 -5.18 12.67 12.15
C PHE A 66 -5.99 13.01 13.40
N THR A 67 -6.43 14.27 13.56
CA THR A 67 -7.38 14.68 14.60
C THR A 67 -8.71 13.91 14.54
N ASN A 68 -9.24 13.68 13.34
CA ASN A 68 -10.43 12.86 13.14
C ASN A 68 -10.15 11.38 13.43
N VAL A 69 -9.00 10.86 13.00
CA VAL A 69 -8.62 9.46 13.28
C VAL A 69 -8.47 9.22 14.78
N PHE A 70 -7.88 10.16 15.51
CA PHE A 70 -7.78 10.09 16.96
C PHE A 70 -9.17 10.05 17.61
N ARG A 71 -10.11 10.91 17.17
CA ARG A 71 -11.50 10.86 17.64
C ARG A 71 -12.18 9.51 17.36
N LEU A 72 -11.96 8.95 16.16
CA LEU A 72 -12.48 7.62 15.81
C LEU A 72 -11.88 6.53 16.71
N PHE A 73 -10.58 6.61 17.02
CA PHE A 73 -9.94 5.70 17.96
C PHE A 73 -10.57 5.79 19.34
N GLN A 74 -10.79 7.00 19.88
CA GLN A 74 -11.47 7.16 21.17
C GLN A 74 -12.88 6.54 21.16
N LYS A 75 -13.64 6.71 20.08
CA LYS A 75 -14.97 6.09 19.88
C LYS A 75 -14.95 4.55 19.89
N HIS A 76 -13.87 3.94 19.37
CA HIS A 76 -13.76 2.48 19.18
C HIS A 76 -12.68 1.83 20.06
N ARG A 77 -12.21 2.54 21.10
CA ARG A 77 -11.05 2.17 21.92
C ARG A 77 -11.19 0.76 22.50
N GLN A 78 -12.39 0.36 22.88
CA GLN A 78 -12.74 -0.94 23.43
C GLN A 78 -12.45 -2.13 22.50
N LEU A 79 -12.37 -1.90 21.18
CA LEU A 79 -12.06 -2.92 20.19
C LEU A 79 -10.56 -3.16 20.02
N PHE A 80 -9.72 -2.38 20.70
CA PHE A 80 -8.28 -2.57 20.77
C PHE A 80 -7.95 -3.10 22.16
N ARG A 81 -7.43 -4.33 22.23
CA ARG A 81 -7.18 -5.02 23.51
C ARG A 81 -5.68 -5.09 23.82
N ASN A 82 -5.34 -4.92 25.08
CA ASN A 82 -3.99 -5.21 25.58
C ASN A 82 -3.74 -6.72 25.57
N GLY A 83 -2.47 -7.11 25.53
CA GLY A 83 -2.08 -8.52 25.44
C GLY A 83 -2.66 -9.39 26.56
N GLU A 84 -2.80 -8.85 27.76
CA GLU A 84 -3.27 -9.58 28.95
C GLU A 84 -4.73 -10.02 28.86
N LYS A 85 -5.52 -9.40 27.98
CA LYS A 85 -6.93 -9.74 27.75
C LYS A 85 -7.10 -10.78 26.64
N ILE A 86 -6.02 -11.29 26.06
CA ILE A 86 -6.05 -12.23 24.95
C ILE A 86 -5.59 -13.62 25.38
N SER A 87 -6.45 -14.61 25.17
CA SER A 87 -6.14 -16.02 25.27
C SER A 87 -5.83 -16.57 23.87
N VAL A 88 -4.55 -16.86 23.60
CA VAL A 88 -4.09 -17.20 22.23
C VAL A 88 -4.79 -18.42 21.65
N ALA A 89 -5.10 -19.41 22.46
CA ALA A 89 -5.77 -20.63 22.02
C ALA A 89 -7.25 -20.40 21.61
N GLN A 90 -7.87 -19.31 22.08
CA GLN A 90 -9.27 -18.99 21.85
C GLN A 90 -9.49 -17.92 20.76
N ILE A 91 -8.41 -17.42 20.14
CA ILE A 91 -8.48 -16.45 19.05
C ILE A 91 -9.39 -17.00 17.94
N LYS A 92 -10.42 -16.24 17.57
CA LYS A 92 -11.42 -16.63 16.55
C LYS A 92 -11.50 -15.57 15.44
N PRO A 93 -10.63 -15.64 14.41
CA PRO A 93 -10.55 -14.64 13.35
C PRO A 93 -11.74 -14.67 12.41
N LYS A 94 -12.28 -13.49 12.09
CA LYS A 94 -13.32 -13.27 11.08
C LYS A 94 -12.96 -12.09 10.17
N LEU A 95 -13.36 -12.18 8.90
CA LEU A 95 -13.23 -11.10 7.93
C LEU A 95 -14.53 -10.31 7.86
N TYR A 96 -14.46 -9.04 8.24
CA TYR A 96 -15.55 -8.09 8.07
C TYR A 96 -15.27 -7.20 6.87
N LEU A 97 -16.13 -7.31 5.85
CA LEU A 97 -16.04 -6.49 4.64
C LEU A 97 -16.27 -5.02 5.01
N VAL A 98 -15.35 -4.17 4.56
CA VAL A 98 -15.42 -2.72 4.79
C VAL A 98 -16.21 -2.07 3.66
N GLU A 99 -17.36 -1.52 4.02
CA GLU A 99 -18.19 -0.74 3.11
C GLU A 99 -17.55 0.62 2.80
N ASN A 100 -17.90 1.19 1.65
CA ASN A 100 -17.32 2.44 1.20
C ASN A 100 -17.94 3.63 1.93
N GLY A 101 -17.11 4.32 2.73
CA GLY A 101 -17.38 5.66 3.25
C GLY A 101 -18.24 5.75 4.51
N ARG A 102 -18.79 4.63 5.00
CA ARG A 102 -19.65 4.58 6.19
C ARG A 102 -19.48 3.28 6.97
N GLY A 103 -19.87 3.32 8.25
CA GLY A 103 -19.97 2.14 9.11
C GLY A 103 -18.75 1.88 10.00
N LYS A 104 -18.98 1.09 11.06
CA LYS A 104 -17.98 0.74 12.09
C LYS A 104 -16.68 0.19 11.49
N TRP A 105 -16.77 -0.73 10.54
CA TRP A 105 -15.59 -1.34 9.92
C TRP A 105 -14.79 -0.37 9.05
N HIS A 106 -15.44 0.63 8.46
CA HIS A 106 -14.76 1.70 7.74
C HIS A 106 -13.92 2.55 8.67
N GLU A 107 -14.48 2.97 9.80
CA GLU A 107 -13.80 3.74 10.83
C GLU A 107 -12.61 2.96 11.43
N ILE A 108 -12.80 1.67 11.76
CA ILE A 108 -11.73 0.79 12.25
C ILE A 108 -10.62 0.63 11.22
N TYR A 109 -10.97 0.42 9.94
CA TYR A 109 -9.96 0.30 8.88
C TYR A 109 -9.12 1.57 8.78
N GLN A 110 -9.72 2.77 8.89
CA GLN A 110 -9.00 4.03 8.89
C GLN A 110 -8.05 4.15 10.08
N ILE A 111 -8.49 3.79 11.29
CA ILE A 111 -7.65 3.79 12.49
C ILE A 111 -6.43 2.90 12.27
N VAL A 112 -6.64 1.62 11.96
CA VAL A 112 -5.55 0.65 11.80
C VAL A 112 -4.60 1.05 10.68
N ARG A 113 -5.14 1.50 9.55
CA ARG A 113 -4.32 1.90 8.40
C ARG A 113 -3.44 3.10 8.72
N SER A 114 -3.86 3.95 9.66
CA SER A 114 -3.11 5.11 10.14
C SER A 114 -2.01 4.75 11.14
N LEU A 115 -1.86 3.49 11.55
CA LEU A 115 -0.77 3.07 12.44
C LEU A 115 0.51 2.67 11.69
N TRP A 116 0.43 2.42 10.39
CA TRP A 116 1.58 1.98 9.58
C TRP A 116 2.25 3.14 8.86
N SER A 117 3.53 2.99 8.53
CA SER A 117 4.34 4.04 7.88
C SER A 117 3.96 4.28 6.42
N LEU A 118 3.52 3.26 5.69
CA LEU A 118 3.15 3.41 4.28
C LEU A 118 1.98 4.41 4.11
N PRO A 119 2.05 5.38 3.17
CA PRO A 119 1.01 6.39 3.00
C PRO A 119 -0.32 5.77 2.53
N TYR A 120 -1.44 6.36 2.97
CA TYR A 120 -2.77 5.96 2.53
C TYR A 120 -3.09 6.54 1.15
N SER A 121 -3.46 5.69 0.20
CA SER A 121 -4.00 6.11 -1.09
C SER A 121 -5.48 5.78 -1.18
N ARG A 122 -6.33 6.75 -1.58
CA ARG A 122 -7.71 6.43 -1.97
C ARG A 122 -7.75 5.45 -3.14
N GLY A 123 -6.82 5.64 -4.09
CA GLY A 123 -6.63 4.80 -5.27
C GLY A 123 -7.86 4.76 -6.18
N TYR A 124 -7.69 4.26 -7.40
CA TYR A 124 -8.78 4.07 -8.35
C TYR A 124 -8.97 2.57 -8.66
N GLY A 125 -10.09 2.23 -9.30
CA GLY A 125 -10.44 0.87 -9.70
C GLY A 125 -11.10 0.05 -8.60
N ARG A 126 -10.99 -1.29 -8.69
CA ARG A 126 -11.56 -2.22 -7.72
C ARG A 126 -10.88 -2.01 -6.36
N ARG A 127 -11.67 -1.99 -5.29
CA ARG A 127 -11.23 -1.89 -3.90
C ARG A 127 -12.04 -2.86 -3.07
N LEU A 128 -11.36 -3.81 -2.46
CA LEU A 128 -11.96 -4.77 -1.54
C LEU A 128 -11.14 -4.71 -0.25
N ARG A 129 -11.79 -4.37 0.86
CA ARG A 129 -11.13 -4.08 2.14
C ARG A 129 -11.79 -4.88 3.23
N PHE A 130 -11.00 -5.37 4.17
CA PHE A 130 -11.47 -6.12 5.32
C PHE A 130 -10.80 -5.65 6.61
N VAL A 131 -11.58 -5.68 7.69
CA VAL A 131 -11.04 -5.77 9.05
C VAL A 131 -10.98 -7.24 9.42
N VAL A 132 -9.83 -7.68 9.92
CA VAL A 132 -9.65 -8.99 10.54
C VAL A 132 -9.93 -8.81 12.03
N PHE A 133 -10.98 -9.44 12.52
CA PHE A 133 -11.50 -9.25 13.87
C PHE A 133 -11.52 -10.58 14.62
N ASP A 134 -11.06 -10.56 15.87
CA ASP A 134 -11.19 -11.67 16.80
C ASP A 134 -12.58 -11.60 17.44
N GLU A 135 -13.46 -12.54 17.07
CA GLU A 135 -14.82 -12.59 17.61
C GLU A 135 -14.88 -13.06 19.06
N HIS A 136 -13.87 -13.80 19.53
CA HIS A 136 -13.86 -14.29 20.91
C HIS A 136 -13.50 -13.17 21.90
N HIS A 137 -12.50 -12.36 21.56
CA HIS A 137 -12.02 -11.25 22.42
C HIS A 137 -12.63 -9.89 22.06
N GLU A 138 -13.47 -9.85 21.04
CA GLU A 138 -14.03 -8.64 20.43
C GLU A 138 -12.94 -7.60 20.11
N ALA A 139 -11.92 -8.04 19.37
CA ALA A 139 -10.69 -7.29 19.21
C ALA A 139 -10.18 -7.22 17.77
N VAL A 140 -9.62 -6.09 17.37
CA VAL A 140 -9.05 -5.90 16.03
C VAL A 140 -7.71 -6.61 15.91
N ILE A 141 -7.60 -7.58 14.99
CA ILE A 141 -6.36 -8.30 14.68
C ILE A 141 -5.53 -7.50 13.68
N GLY A 142 -6.16 -7.00 12.62
CA GLY A 142 -5.47 -6.40 11.49
C GLY A 142 -6.40 -6.03 10.34
N ILE A 143 -5.83 -5.74 9.18
CA ILE A 143 -6.59 -5.35 7.99
C ILE A 143 -6.03 -5.96 6.70
N LEU A 144 -6.90 -6.13 5.72
CA LEU A 144 -6.59 -6.51 4.34
C LEU A 144 -7.13 -5.44 3.38
N GLY A 145 -6.30 -4.99 2.46
CA GLY A 145 -6.68 -4.10 1.37
C GLY A 145 -6.23 -4.68 0.04
N LEU A 146 -7.20 -4.94 -0.83
CA LEU A 146 -7.02 -5.41 -2.19
C LEU A 146 -7.42 -4.33 -3.18
N GLN A 147 -6.74 -4.31 -4.32
CA GLN A 147 -6.95 -3.36 -5.39
C GLN A 147 -6.88 -4.02 -6.77
N SER A 148 -7.34 -3.32 -7.80
CA SER A 148 -7.03 -3.72 -9.19
C SER A 148 -5.52 -3.95 -9.34
N PRO A 149 -5.12 -5.03 -10.03
CA PRO A 149 -3.71 -5.39 -10.19
C PRO A 149 -2.99 -4.36 -11.07
N PRO A 150 -1.67 -4.20 -10.91
CA PRO A 150 -0.88 -3.47 -11.88
C PRO A 150 -0.99 -4.18 -13.24
N ALA A 151 -1.23 -3.40 -14.31
CA ALA A 151 -1.32 -3.94 -15.67
C ALA A 151 -0.02 -4.64 -16.09
N ASP A 152 1.11 -4.11 -15.63
CA ASP A 152 2.45 -4.63 -15.88
C ASP A 152 3.13 -4.99 -14.55
N LEU A 153 3.49 -6.27 -14.43
CA LEU A 153 4.30 -6.79 -13.34
C LEU A 153 5.13 -7.93 -13.92
N SER A 154 6.36 -7.64 -14.34
CA SER A 154 7.17 -8.56 -15.16
C SER A 154 7.26 -9.96 -14.56
N CYS A 155 7.55 -10.07 -13.26
CA CYS A 155 7.69 -11.35 -12.57
C CYS A 155 6.41 -12.20 -12.54
N ARG A 156 5.22 -11.60 -12.63
CA ARG A 156 3.96 -12.33 -12.81
C ARG A 156 3.75 -12.64 -14.28
N ASP A 157 3.97 -11.64 -15.13
CA ASP A 157 3.64 -11.73 -16.55
C ASP A 157 4.53 -12.77 -17.26
N GLU A 158 5.75 -13.02 -16.75
CA GLU A 158 6.68 -14.08 -17.19
C GLU A 158 6.23 -15.50 -16.83
N LEU A 159 5.28 -15.68 -15.89
CA LEU A 159 4.79 -17.01 -15.49
C LEU A 159 3.80 -17.60 -16.49
N PHE A 160 3.22 -16.77 -17.35
CA PHE A 160 2.05 -17.15 -18.14
C PHE A 160 2.25 -16.80 -19.62
N SER A 161 1.87 -17.71 -20.50
CA SER A 161 1.83 -17.46 -21.94
C SER A 161 0.48 -16.87 -22.31
N TYR A 162 0.33 -15.55 -22.18
CA TYR A 162 -0.93 -14.87 -22.54
C TYR A 162 -1.22 -14.98 -24.05
N PRO A 163 -2.47 -15.24 -24.46
CA PRO A 163 -2.87 -15.07 -25.85
C PRO A 163 -2.71 -13.62 -26.31
N SER A 164 -2.44 -13.44 -27.60
CA SER A 164 -2.29 -12.11 -28.22
C SER A 164 -3.46 -11.19 -27.86
N GLN A 165 -3.14 -9.96 -27.43
CA GLN A 165 -4.10 -8.91 -27.02
C GLN A 165 -5.03 -9.24 -25.83
N ARG A 166 -4.89 -10.40 -25.17
CA ARG A 166 -5.75 -10.82 -24.04
C ARG A 166 -5.13 -10.67 -22.66
N LYS A 167 -3.86 -10.22 -22.55
CA LYS A 167 -3.16 -10.06 -21.26
C LYS A 167 -4.00 -9.27 -20.24
N LEU A 168 -4.46 -8.07 -20.62
CA LEU A 168 -5.16 -7.19 -19.69
C LEU A 168 -6.51 -7.78 -19.22
N GLU A 169 -7.24 -8.44 -20.13
CA GLU A 169 -8.48 -9.17 -19.82
C GLU A 169 -8.21 -10.23 -18.74
N LEU A 170 -7.20 -11.07 -18.95
CA LEU A 170 -6.87 -12.18 -18.06
C LEU A 170 -6.28 -11.71 -16.72
N VAL A 171 -5.39 -10.72 -16.74
CA VAL A 171 -4.86 -10.07 -15.53
C VAL A 171 -5.99 -9.46 -14.70
N ASN A 172 -7.06 -8.96 -15.32
CA ASN A 172 -8.21 -8.41 -14.60
C ASN A 172 -9.01 -9.47 -13.81
N HIS A 173 -8.78 -10.78 -14.00
CA HIS A 173 -9.28 -11.82 -13.08
C HIS A 173 -8.50 -11.88 -11.75
N THR A 174 -7.45 -11.08 -11.58
CA THR A 174 -6.64 -11.02 -10.35
C THR A 174 -6.89 -9.73 -9.57
N LEU A 175 -6.43 -9.70 -8.32
CA LEU A 175 -6.28 -8.49 -7.51
C LEU A 175 -4.87 -8.39 -6.95
N ASP A 176 -4.47 -7.20 -6.52
CA ASP A 176 -3.21 -6.96 -5.82
C ASP A 176 -3.49 -6.55 -4.36
N ALA A 177 -2.83 -7.18 -3.40
CA ALA A 177 -2.91 -6.84 -1.99
C ALA A 177 -1.88 -5.75 -1.66
N HIS A 178 -2.39 -4.54 -1.40
CA HIS A 178 -1.60 -3.35 -1.11
C HIS A 178 -1.52 -3.03 0.38
N THR A 179 -2.29 -3.75 1.21
CA THR A 179 -2.33 -3.55 2.66
C THR A 179 -2.60 -4.91 3.29
N VAL A 180 -1.61 -5.44 4.02
CA VAL A 180 -1.69 -6.74 4.69
C VAL A 180 -0.90 -6.63 5.97
N GLY A 181 -1.55 -6.79 7.11
CA GLY A 181 -0.84 -6.75 8.37
C GLY A 181 -1.74 -6.87 9.59
N ALA A 182 -1.12 -7.28 10.70
CA ALA A 182 -1.70 -7.31 12.01
C ALA A 182 -1.13 -6.18 12.87
N ILE A 183 -1.88 -5.77 13.89
CA ILE A 183 -1.44 -4.83 14.91
C ILE A 183 -1.11 -5.55 16.21
N PRO A 184 -0.32 -4.95 17.11
CA PRO A 184 -0.17 -5.47 18.47
C PRO A 184 -1.54 -5.60 19.18
N PRO A 185 -1.72 -6.62 20.02
CA PRO A 185 -0.71 -7.58 20.45
C PRO A 185 -0.58 -8.77 19.47
N TYR A 186 -1.51 -8.92 18.52
CA TYR A 186 -1.54 -10.03 17.58
C TYR A 186 -0.29 -10.11 16.68
N SER A 187 0.28 -8.98 16.28
CA SER A 187 1.52 -8.94 15.48
C SER A 187 2.68 -9.65 16.18
N HIS A 188 2.75 -9.60 17.52
CA HIS A 188 3.82 -10.23 18.32
C HIS A 188 3.72 -11.77 18.35
N ILE A 189 2.50 -12.29 18.18
CA ILE A 189 2.19 -13.72 18.08
C ILE A 189 1.99 -14.19 16.63
N LEU A 190 2.68 -13.55 15.68
CA LEU A 190 2.65 -13.89 14.24
C LEU A 190 1.28 -13.71 13.57
N GLY A 191 0.45 -12.79 14.08
CA GLY A 191 -0.83 -12.42 13.46
C GLY A 191 -0.69 -11.93 12.02
N GLY A 192 0.48 -11.41 11.63
CA GLY A 192 0.76 -11.07 10.24
C GLY A 192 0.63 -12.27 9.28
N LYS A 193 1.00 -13.49 9.73
CA LYS A 193 0.82 -14.72 8.93
C LYS A 193 -0.64 -15.14 8.84
N LEU A 194 -1.42 -14.94 9.90
CA LEU A 194 -2.86 -15.17 9.86
C LEU A 194 -3.49 -14.25 8.82
N VAL A 195 -3.27 -12.94 8.94
CA VAL A 195 -3.82 -11.94 8.03
C VAL A 195 -3.40 -12.23 6.59
N ALA A 196 -2.12 -12.50 6.33
CA ALA A 196 -1.62 -12.83 5.00
C ALA A 196 -2.26 -14.11 4.41
N GLY A 197 -2.37 -15.19 5.19
CA GLY A 197 -2.95 -16.43 4.66
C GLY A 197 -4.45 -16.34 4.40
N LEU A 198 -5.17 -15.46 5.10
CA LEU A 198 -6.59 -15.18 4.84
C LEU A 198 -6.84 -14.58 3.44
N LEU A 199 -5.81 -14.06 2.75
CA LEU A 199 -5.90 -13.68 1.33
C LEU A 199 -6.36 -14.87 0.46
N ALA A 200 -5.93 -16.09 0.78
CA ALA A 200 -6.29 -17.30 0.04
C ALA A 200 -7.63 -17.90 0.46
N SER A 201 -8.35 -17.30 1.41
CA SER A 201 -9.59 -17.87 1.96
C SER A 201 -10.77 -17.76 0.99
N ASP A 202 -11.71 -18.71 1.11
CA ASP A 202 -12.96 -18.64 0.34
C ASP A 202 -13.79 -17.39 0.65
N ALA A 203 -13.63 -16.81 1.85
CA ALA A 203 -14.32 -15.59 2.25
C ALA A 203 -13.93 -14.40 1.35
N VAL A 204 -12.65 -14.27 0.98
CA VAL A 204 -12.18 -13.22 0.06
C VAL A 204 -12.77 -13.42 -1.33
N ARG A 205 -12.74 -14.66 -1.86
CA ARG A 205 -13.30 -15.00 -3.17
C ARG A 205 -14.82 -14.76 -3.24
N ARG A 206 -15.57 -15.16 -2.22
CA ARG A 206 -17.02 -14.92 -2.12
C ARG A 206 -17.33 -13.42 -2.02
N ALA A 207 -16.56 -12.68 -1.22
CA ALA A 207 -16.73 -11.24 -1.10
C ALA A 207 -16.44 -10.53 -2.42
N TYR A 208 -15.40 -10.93 -3.17
CA TYR A 208 -15.13 -10.43 -4.51
C TYR A 208 -16.33 -10.66 -5.44
N TRP A 209 -16.80 -11.90 -5.53
CA TRP A 209 -17.93 -12.26 -6.38
C TRP A 209 -19.16 -11.43 -6.04
N ARG A 210 -19.59 -11.41 -4.78
CA ARG A 210 -20.76 -10.62 -4.32
C ARG A 210 -20.60 -9.12 -4.62
N THR A 211 -19.39 -8.60 -4.51
CA THR A 211 -19.14 -7.16 -4.73
C THR A 211 -19.20 -6.78 -6.21
N TYR A 212 -18.91 -7.70 -7.13
CA TYR A 212 -18.61 -7.37 -8.54
C TYR A 212 -19.37 -8.16 -9.61
N ILE A 213 -20.17 -9.19 -9.27
CA ILE A 213 -20.80 -10.13 -10.22
C ILE A 213 -21.59 -9.47 -11.37
N SER A 214 -22.15 -8.28 -11.18
CA SER A 214 -22.88 -7.55 -12.23
C SER A 214 -22.42 -6.11 -12.39
N LYS A 215 -21.22 -5.77 -11.89
CA LYS A 215 -20.69 -4.41 -11.98
C LYS A 215 -19.90 -4.23 -13.27
N LYS A 216 -20.03 -3.04 -13.86
CA LYS A 216 -19.25 -2.63 -15.02
C LYS A 216 -18.10 -1.70 -14.64
N THR A 217 -17.02 -1.72 -15.42
CA THR A 217 -15.90 -0.79 -15.31
C THR A 217 -16.32 0.59 -15.78
N THR A 218 -15.93 1.64 -15.06
CA THR A 218 -16.29 3.03 -15.42
C THR A 218 -15.75 3.47 -16.78
N ILE A 219 -14.57 3.01 -17.18
CA ILE A 219 -13.88 3.51 -18.39
C ILE A 219 -14.40 2.82 -19.66
N ASN A 220 -14.50 1.49 -19.66
CA ASN A 220 -14.80 0.72 -20.88
C ASN A 220 -16.22 0.15 -20.90
N ASP A 221 -17.04 0.42 -19.88
CA ASP A 221 -18.37 -0.16 -19.66
C ASP A 221 -18.43 -1.71 -19.78
N ARG A 222 -17.34 -2.40 -19.42
CA ARG A 222 -17.26 -3.87 -19.46
C ARG A 222 -17.59 -4.48 -18.11
N LEU A 223 -18.22 -5.65 -18.09
CA LEU A 223 -18.42 -6.41 -16.86
C LEU A 223 -17.07 -6.70 -16.18
N ILE A 224 -17.03 -6.60 -14.87
CA ILE A 224 -15.84 -6.94 -14.08
C ILE A 224 -15.62 -8.45 -14.15
N SER A 225 -14.43 -8.84 -14.60
CA SER A 225 -13.98 -10.22 -14.76
C SER A 225 -14.28 -11.11 -13.55
N GLN A 226 -14.87 -12.28 -13.81
CA GLN A 226 -15.15 -13.32 -12.84
C GLN A 226 -14.59 -14.66 -13.35
N PRO A 227 -14.12 -15.57 -12.48
CA PRO A 227 -13.96 -15.42 -11.04
C PRO A 227 -12.67 -14.66 -10.67
N LEU A 228 -12.46 -14.40 -9.37
CA LEU A 228 -11.14 -14.03 -8.84
C LEU A 228 -10.24 -15.27 -8.83
N VAL A 229 -9.15 -15.25 -9.59
CA VAL A 229 -8.31 -16.45 -9.84
C VAL A 229 -6.98 -16.44 -9.10
N ALA A 230 -6.44 -15.26 -8.80
CA ALA A 230 -5.21 -15.11 -8.04
C ALA A 230 -5.16 -13.73 -7.36
N ILE A 231 -4.31 -13.63 -6.33
CA ILE A 231 -3.95 -12.36 -5.71
C ILE A 231 -2.43 -12.21 -5.75
N THR A 232 -1.92 -11.08 -6.23
CA THR A 232 -0.50 -10.74 -6.06
C THR A 232 -0.29 -9.87 -4.83
N THR A 233 0.91 -9.85 -4.29
CA THR A 233 1.33 -8.83 -3.33
C THR A 233 2.82 -8.60 -3.42
N THR A 234 3.25 -7.42 -2.98
CA THR A 234 4.66 -7.08 -2.83
C THR A 234 4.98 -6.88 -1.36
N SER A 235 6.18 -7.25 -0.96
CA SER A 235 6.73 -6.86 0.34
C SER A 235 6.86 -5.34 0.44
N ALA A 236 6.86 -4.79 1.66
CA ALA A 236 7.00 -3.34 1.87
C ALA A 236 8.45 -2.86 1.66
N PHE A 237 9.40 -3.51 2.33
CA PHE A 237 10.82 -3.10 2.43
C PHE A 237 11.77 -4.26 2.06
N GLY A 238 11.60 -4.86 0.89
CA GLY A 238 12.48 -5.94 0.41
C GLY A 238 11.94 -7.35 0.66
N ARG A 239 12.28 -8.02 1.76
CA ARG A 239 11.71 -9.33 2.13
C ARG A 239 10.77 -9.17 3.32
N SER A 240 9.63 -9.86 3.30
CA SER A 240 8.64 -9.80 4.37
C SER A 240 8.44 -11.16 5.04
N SER A 241 8.66 -11.21 6.35
CA SER A 241 8.57 -12.46 7.13
C SER A 241 7.16 -13.04 7.23
N ILE A 242 6.12 -12.25 6.94
CA ILE A 242 4.72 -12.71 6.99
C ILE A 242 4.38 -13.65 5.82
N TYR A 243 5.06 -13.53 4.69
CA TYR A 243 4.88 -14.39 3.51
C TYR A 243 5.84 -15.60 3.51
N ASN A 244 6.96 -15.49 4.23
CA ASN A 244 7.96 -16.55 4.30
C ASN A 244 7.39 -17.86 4.86
N ARG A 245 7.48 -18.92 4.04
CA ARG A 245 6.98 -20.27 4.34
C ARG A 245 5.50 -20.26 4.78
N LEU A 246 4.71 -19.34 4.23
CA LEU A 246 3.29 -19.23 4.50
C LEU A 246 2.56 -20.36 3.78
N LYS A 247 2.18 -21.39 4.53
CA LYS A 247 1.53 -22.60 4.01
C LYS A 247 0.31 -22.97 4.83
N TYR A 248 -0.59 -23.71 4.23
CA TYR A 248 -1.65 -24.45 4.91
C TYR A 248 -1.44 -25.94 4.60
N GLN A 249 -1.19 -26.75 5.63
CA GLN A 249 -0.78 -28.14 5.47
C GLN A 249 0.44 -28.27 4.53
N ASN A 250 0.27 -28.92 3.37
CA ASN A 250 1.31 -29.12 2.35
C ASN A 250 1.27 -28.08 1.22
N ARG A 251 0.26 -27.20 1.20
CA ARG A 251 0.09 -26.18 0.15
C ARG A 251 0.78 -24.88 0.56
N LEU A 252 1.74 -24.44 -0.25
CA LEU A 252 2.27 -23.08 -0.14
C LEU A 252 1.18 -22.09 -0.57
N LEU A 253 0.87 -21.11 0.29
CA LEU A 253 -0.16 -20.11 0.01
C LEU A 253 0.42 -18.87 -0.68
N ALA A 254 1.59 -18.41 -0.24
CA ALA A 254 2.32 -17.32 -0.86
C ALA A 254 3.48 -17.89 -1.69
N GLU A 255 3.25 -18.10 -2.98
CA GLU A 255 4.25 -18.56 -3.95
C GLU A 255 5.19 -17.38 -4.28
N PRO A 256 6.50 -17.43 -3.97
CA PRO A 256 7.42 -16.38 -4.39
C PRO A 256 7.62 -16.45 -5.91
N ILE A 257 7.40 -15.34 -6.61
CA ILE A 257 7.45 -15.29 -8.07
C ILE A 257 8.55 -14.36 -8.62
N GLY A 258 9.41 -13.83 -7.76
CA GLY A 258 10.55 -12.98 -8.13
C GLY A 258 10.53 -11.63 -7.44
N TYR A 259 11.20 -10.64 -8.03
CA TYR A 259 11.40 -9.32 -7.44
C TYR A 259 11.03 -8.20 -8.40
N THR A 260 10.53 -7.07 -7.86
CA THR A 260 10.37 -5.85 -8.65
C THR A 260 11.73 -5.25 -9.03
N LYS A 261 11.81 -4.57 -10.18
CA LYS A 261 13.05 -3.91 -10.65
C LYS A 261 13.49 -2.67 -9.85
N GLY A 262 12.68 -2.19 -8.88
CA GLY A 262 13.02 -1.03 -8.05
C GLY A 262 12.93 0.30 -8.79
N TYR A 263 11.85 0.50 -9.56
CA TYR A 263 11.53 1.77 -10.22
C TYR A 263 10.33 2.44 -9.54
N GLY A 264 10.40 3.76 -9.40
CA GLY A 264 9.36 4.57 -8.79
C GLY A 264 9.91 5.84 -8.18
N MET A 265 9.06 6.53 -7.43
CA MET A 265 9.36 7.86 -6.89
C MET A 265 9.45 7.90 -5.36
N VAL A 266 9.57 6.73 -4.72
CA VAL A 266 9.56 6.62 -3.25
C VAL A 266 10.58 7.54 -2.58
N HIS A 267 11.80 7.62 -3.13
CA HIS A 267 12.88 8.47 -2.64
C HIS A 267 12.70 9.97 -2.97
N PHE A 268 11.67 10.32 -3.73
CA PHE A 268 11.26 11.70 -4.01
C PHE A 268 9.95 12.07 -3.33
N ASP A 269 9.36 11.19 -2.51
CA ASP A 269 8.02 11.44 -1.96
C ASP A 269 8.00 12.67 -1.04
N ASP A 270 9.06 12.91 -0.27
CA ASP A 270 9.20 14.08 0.63
C ASP A 270 9.48 15.38 -0.13
N HIS A 271 9.97 15.28 -1.36
CA HIS A 271 10.22 16.42 -2.26
C HIS A 271 9.09 16.61 -3.29
N TYR A 272 8.01 15.82 -3.22
CA TYR A 272 6.97 15.87 -4.23
C TYR A 272 6.23 17.23 -4.25
N ASN A 273 6.11 17.90 -3.11
CA ASN A 273 5.55 19.25 -3.07
C ASN A 273 6.46 20.27 -3.77
N ASP A 274 7.78 20.19 -3.58
CA ASP A 274 8.74 21.03 -4.29
C ASP A 274 8.62 20.82 -5.82
N ILE A 275 8.54 19.55 -6.25
CA ILE A 275 8.31 19.19 -7.66
C ILE A 275 7.00 19.79 -8.18
N LYS A 276 5.91 19.70 -7.39
CA LYS A 276 4.60 20.22 -7.78
C LYS A 276 4.62 21.73 -7.95
N THR A 277 5.12 22.47 -6.97
CA THR A 277 5.22 23.94 -7.02
C THR A 277 6.11 24.40 -8.16
N TRP A 278 7.19 23.67 -8.43
CA TRP A 278 8.06 23.95 -9.58
C TRP A 278 7.37 23.68 -10.91
N LEU A 279 6.65 22.57 -11.07
CA LEU A 279 5.88 22.31 -12.29
C LEU A 279 4.76 23.32 -12.51
N GLU A 280 4.11 23.79 -11.44
CA GLU A 280 3.10 24.85 -11.51
C GLU A 280 3.69 26.16 -12.02
N SER A 281 4.86 26.57 -11.54
CA SER A 281 5.53 27.80 -12.00
C SER A 281 5.98 27.73 -13.46
N LYS A 282 6.19 26.52 -14.00
CA LYS A 282 6.52 26.28 -15.42
C LYS A 282 5.28 25.99 -16.29
N GLY A 283 4.08 25.90 -15.72
CA GLY A 283 2.86 25.53 -16.45
C GLY A 283 2.84 24.07 -16.95
N LEU A 284 3.62 23.18 -16.35
CA LEU A 284 3.81 21.78 -16.77
C LEU A 284 3.12 20.76 -15.86
N LEU A 285 2.41 21.21 -14.82
CA LEU A 285 1.78 20.31 -13.86
C LEU A 285 0.62 19.53 -14.50
N VAL A 286 0.69 18.19 -14.46
CA VAL A 286 -0.46 17.34 -14.76
C VAL A 286 -1.36 17.25 -13.53
N PRO A 287 -2.65 17.63 -13.62
CA PRO A 287 -3.57 17.59 -12.49
C PRO A 287 -3.89 16.15 -12.08
N SER A 288 -4.15 15.95 -10.78
CA SER A 288 -4.63 14.68 -10.25
C SER A 288 -6.13 14.51 -10.53
N GLY A 289 -6.56 13.34 -10.99
CA GLY A 289 -7.99 13.07 -11.15
C GLY A 289 -8.28 11.89 -12.05
N PHE A 290 -9.57 11.57 -12.17
CA PHE A 290 -10.06 10.62 -13.15
C PHE A 290 -9.82 11.17 -14.57
N GLY A 291 -9.25 10.38 -15.47
CA GLY A 291 -8.98 10.78 -16.87
C GLY A 291 -7.53 11.18 -17.18
N HIS A 292 -6.69 11.49 -16.18
CA HIS A 292 -5.29 11.90 -16.41
C HIS A 292 -4.27 10.74 -16.43
N GLY A 293 -4.77 9.51 -16.53
CA GLY A 293 -3.95 8.29 -16.58
C GLY A 293 -3.44 7.82 -15.20
N PRO A 294 -2.94 6.58 -15.11
CA PRO A 294 -2.38 6.04 -13.88
C PRO A 294 -1.06 6.76 -13.52
N LYS A 295 -0.76 6.82 -12.22
CA LYS A 295 0.52 7.29 -11.69
C LYS A 295 0.86 8.76 -12.00
N VAL A 296 -0.11 9.69 -11.90
CA VAL A 296 0.11 11.15 -12.10
C VAL A 296 1.35 11.68 -11.36
N ARG A 297 1.56 11.26 -10.11
CA ARG A 297 2.78 11.63 -9.36
C ARG A 297 4.07 11.24 -10.12
N TRP A 298 4.13 10.02 -10.65
CA TRP A 298 5.27 9.55 -11.44
C TRP A 298 5.41 10.28 -12.77
N GLN A 299 4.28 10.60 -13.44
CA GLN A 299 4.29 11.40 -14.66
C GLN A 299 4.88 12.79 -14.39
N ASN A 300 4.39 13.48 -13.36
CA ASN A 300 4.90 14.79 -12.94
C ASN A 300 6.39 14.75 -12.60
N THR A 301 6.84 13.76 -11.82
CA THR A 301 8.28 13.59 -11.55
C THR A 301 9.08 13.34 -12.82
N THR A 302 8.57 12.54 -13.76
CA THR A 302 9.25 12.30 -15.05
C THR A 302 9.37 13.57 -15.89
N ILE A 303 8.29 14.38 -15.92
CA ILE A 303 8.28 15.70 -16.59
C ILE A 303 9.32 16.62 -15.94
N ALA A 304 9.33 16.69 -14.60
CA ALA A 304 10.27 17.52 -13.86
C ALA A 304 11.73 17.12 -14.11
N LEU A 305 12.07 15.82 -14.05
CA LEU A 305 13.43 15.35 -14.34
C LEU A 305 13.88 15.77 -15.74
N ARG A 306 13.04 15.56 -16.77
CA ARG A 306 13.37 15.93 -18.15
C ARG A 306 13.55 17.44 -18.30
N ALA A 307 12.64 18.24 -17.75
CA ALA A 307 12.69 19.69 -17.85
C ALA A 307 13.85 20.31 -17.04
N LEU A 308 14.31 19.63 -15.98
CA LEU A 308 15.52 19.96 -15.23
C LEU A 308 16.80 19.42 -15.87
N GLY A 309 16.76 18.74 -17.02
CA GLY A 309 17.95 18.13 -17.65
C GLY A 309 18.53 16.95 -16.89
N LEU A 310 17.78 16.35 -15.96
CA LEU A 310 18.19 15.18 -15.19
C LEU A 310 17.83 13.87 -15.91
N PRO A 311 18.65 12.82 -15.76
CA PRO A 311 18.36 11.53 -16.35
C PRO A 311 17.14 10.88 -15.67
N THR A 312 16.21 10.34 -16.47
CA THR A 312 15.03 9.63 -15.94
C THR A 312 15.39 8.33 -15.21
N GLU A 313 16.60 7.81 -15.39
CA GLU A 313 17.12 6.68 -14.62
C GLU A 313 17.21 6.96 -13.11
N LEU A 314 17.15 8.22 -12.66
CA LEU A 314 16.99 8.53 -11.24
C LEU A 314 15.72 7.91 -10.63
N LEU A 315 14.69 7.61 -11.45
CA LEU A 315 13.52 6.85 -10.99
C LEU A 315 13.85 5.39 -10.60
N ARG A 316 15.03 4.87 -10.98
CA ARG A 316 15.53 3.55 -10.57
C ARG A 316 16.15 3.63 -9.19
N HIS A 317 15.30 3.59 -8.17
CA HIS A 317 15.73 3.64 -6.78
C HIS A 317 16.34 2.33 -6.25
N GLY A 318 16.29 1.22 -6.99
CA GLY A 318 17.00 -0.02 -6.64
C GLY A 318 16.37 -0.90 -5.56
N LEU A 319 15.39 -0.41 -4.79
CA LEU A 319 14.66 -1.22 -3.80
C LEU A 319 13.82 -2.31 -4.48
N ALA A 320 14.40 -3.51 -4.54
CA ALA A 320 13.77 -4.71 -5.06
C ALA A 320 12.83 -5.35 -4.01
N ARG A 321 11.54 -5.40 -4.31
CA ARG A 321 10.51 -5.97 -3.43
C ARG A 321 10.13 -7.36 -3.94
N GLU A 322 10.28 -8.37 -3.08
CA GLU A 322 9.82 -9.73 -3.35
C GLU A 322 8.31 -9.73 -3.63
N VAL A 323 7.92 -10.45 -4.68
CA VAL A 323 6.56 -10.54 -5.16
C VAL A 323 6.04 -11.94 -4.89
N PHE A 324 4.81 -12.02 -4.37
CA PHE A 324 4.15 -13.28 -4.05
C PHE A 324 2.84 -13.42 -4.81
N LEU A 325 2.53 -14.65 -5.22
CA LEU A 325 1.29 -15.06 -5.85
C LEU A 325 0.51 -15.98 -4.90
N PHE A 326 -0.74 -15.63 -4.65
CA PHE A 326 -1.73 -16.47 -4.00
C PHE A 326 -2.66 -17.04 -5.07
N ARG A 327 -2.45 -18.31 -5.42
CA ARG A 327 -3.29 -19.05 -6.35
C ARG A 327 -4.63 -19.40 -5.72
N LEU A 328 -5.73 -19.10 -6.41
CA LEU A 328 -7.10 -19.38 -5.92
C LEU A 328 -7.85 -20.43 -6.74
N THR A 329 -7.28 -20.90 -7.85
CA THR A 329 -7.89 -21.93 -8.72
C THR A 329 -6.89 -23.02 -9.09
N THR A 330 -7.40 -24.21 -9.42
CA THR A 330 -6.58 -25.41 -9.69
C THR A 330 -5.82 -25.34 -11.01
N SER A 331 -6.20 -24.48 -11.95
CA SER A 331 -5.63 -24.43 -13.30
C SER A 331 -5.33 -22.99 -13.74
N LEU A 332 -4.58 -22.27 -12.90
CA LEU A 332 -4.26 -20.86 -13.14
C LEU A 332 -3.48 -20.66 -14.44
N GLU A 333 -2.45 -21.47 -14.71
CA GLU A 333 -1.60 -21.37 -15.90
C GLU A 333 -2.44 -21.58 -17.16
N ARG A 334 -3.20 -22.67 -17.21
CA ARG A 334 -4.11 -22.97 -18.32
C ARG A 334 -5.10 -21.82 -18.57
N GLY A 335 -5.66 -21.27 -17.50
CA GLY A 335 -6.59 -20.14 -17.60
C GLY A 335 -5.93 -18.85 -18.10
N MET A 336 -4.74 -18.53 -17.59
CA MET A 336 -3.95 -17.37 -18.04
C MET A 336 -3.42 -17.52 -19.48
N SER A 337 -3.40 -18.75 -20.01
CA SER A 337 -3.14 -19.02 -21.43
C SER A 337 -4.40 -19.12 -22.30
N GLY A 338 -5.56 -18.65 -21.79
CA GLY A 338 -6.82 -18.56 -22.55
C GLY A 338 -7.74 -19.76 -22.44
N GLY A 339 -7.37 -20.79 -21.67
CA GLY A 339 -8.23 -21.93 -21.33
C GLY A 339 -9.11 -21.66 -20.10
N ALA A 340 -9.63 -22.74 -19.49
CA ALA A 340 -10.43 -22.65 -18.27
C ALA A 340 -9.57 -22.61 -17.00
N PHE A 341 -9.91 -21.75 -16.04
CA PHE A 341 -9.19 -21.56 -14.77
C PHE A 341 -9.29 -22.74 -13.77
N GLY A 342 -10.16 -23.72 -14.02
CA GLY A 342 -10.39 -24.84 -13.11
C GLY A 342 -11.26 -24.48 -11.90
N ARG A 343 -11.33 -25.40 -10.93
CA ARG A 343 -12.16 -25.22 -9.72
C ARG A 343 -11.46 -24.28 -8.72
N PRO A 344 -12.22 -23.57 -7.87
CA PRO A 344 -11.63 -22.84 -6.76
C PRO A 344 -10.89 -23.78 -5.79
N ILE A 345 -9.74 -23.36 -5.29
CA ILE A 345 -9.04 -24.12 -4.24
C ILE A 345 -9.58 -23.66 -2.89
N ALA A 346 -10.35 -24.53 -2.23
CA ALA A 346 -10.99 -24.24 -0.97
C ALA A 346 -9.96 -23.93 0.14
N LEU A 347 -10.31 -22.98 0.99
CA LEU A 347 -9.61 -22.69 2.24
C LEU A 347 -10.61 -22.05 3.21
N GLY A 348 -11.13 -22.89 4.11
CA GLY A 348 -11.99 -22.47 5.20
C GLY A 348 -11.25 -21.52 6.14
N MET A 349 -11.94 -20.44 6.55
CA MET A 349 -11.37 -19.49 7.49
C MET A 349 -11.10 -20.13 8.85
N ASP A 350 -12.03 -20.93 9.35
CA ASP A 350 -11.92 -21.58 10.66
C ASP A 350 -10.79 -22.61 10.63
N ASP A 351 -10.68 -23.41 9.56
CA ASP A 351 -9.62 -24.40 9.38
C ASP A 351 -8.23 -23.74 9.32
N TYR A 352 -8.08 -22.69 8.51
CA TYR A 352 -6.81 -21.97 8.41
C TYR A 352 -6.46 -21.27 9.72
N SER A 353 -7.44 -20.69 10.41
CA SER A 353 -7.23 -20.01 11.69
C SER A 353 -6.78 -20.99 12.76
N LYS A 354 -7.43 -22.15 12.87
CA LYS A 354 -7.01 -23.23 13.77
C LYS A 354 -5.58 -23.69 13.46
N PHE A 355 -5.29 -23.95 12.19
CA PHE A 355 -3.94 -24.32 11.76
C PHE A 355 -2.90 -23.24 12.14
N TRP A 356 -3.20 -21.96 11.92
CA TRP A 356 -2.31 -20.85 12.30
C TRP A 356 -2.10 -20.80 13.82
N THR A 357 -3.17 -20.98 14.61
CA THR A 357 -3.13 -20.96 16.07
C THR A 357 -2.20 -22.05 16.61
N GLU A 358 -2.39 -23.29 16.15
CA GLU A 358 -1.60 -24.45 16.57
C GLU A 358 -0.16 -24.38 16.06
N ARG A 359 0.03 -24.04 14.78
CA ARG A 359 1.34 -24.09 14.12
C ARG A 359 2.26 -22.94 14.53
N TRP A 360 1.71 -21.75 14.77
CA TRP A 360 2.46 -20.52 14.92
C TRP A 360 2.12 -19.74 16.19
N ALA A 361 0.85 -19.43 16.44
CA ALA A 361 0.48 -18.49 17.50
C ALA A 361 0.80 -19.02 18.90
N VAL A 362 0.35 -20.24 19.24
CA VAL A 362 0.57 -20.86 20.55
C VAL A 362 2.07 -21.16 20.80
N PRO A 363 2.83 -21.75 19.87
CA PRO A 363 4.27 -21.90 20.06
C PRO A 363 5.00 -20.56 20.21
N ARG A 364 4.58 -19.53 19.47
CA ARG A 364 5.17 -18.19 19.56
C ARG A 364 4.88 -17.54 20.91
N SER A 365 3.65 -17.64 21.40
CA SER A 365 3.23 -17.04 22.66
C SER A 365 3.99 -17.63 23.86
N LYS A 366 4.25 -18.94 23.85
CA LYS A 366 5.08 -19.62 24.85
C LYS A 366 6.55 -19.20 24.77
N ARG A 367 7.10 -19.07 23.55
CA ARG A 367 8.51 -18.69 23.36
C ARG A 367 8.81 -17.23 23.67
N MET A 368 7.84 -16.33 23.52
CA MET A 368 8.01 -14.88 23.75
C MET A 368 6.91 -14.30 24.63
N PRO A 369 6.78 -14.73 25.89
CA PRO A 369 5.63 -14.45 26.75
C PRO A 369 5.36 -12.95 26.98
N ASN A 370 6.37 -12.09 26.84
CA ASN A 370 6.23 -10.64 26.97
C ASN A 370 5.19 -10.01 26.02
N TRP A 371 4.77 -10.72 24.96
CA TRP A 371 3.67 -10.27 24.10
C TRP A 371 2.39 -9.96 24.88
N SER A 372 2.09 -10.69 25.97
CA SER A 372 0.89 -10.49 26.77
C SER A 372 0.94 -9.23 27.62
N ARG A 373 2.13 -8.70 27.91
CA ARG A 373 2.30 -7.44 28.66
C ARG A 373 2.20 -6.20 27.78
N PHE A 374 1.98 -6.36 26.47
CA PHE A 374 1.95 -5.22 25.56
C PHE A 374 0.67 -4.39 25.73
N GLU A 375 0.84 -3.11 26.03
CA GLU A 375 -0.23 -2.12 26.21
C GLU A 375 -0.64 -1.50 24.86
N SER A 376 -1.31 -2.30 24.03
CA SER A 376 -1.75 -1.91 22.69
C SER A 376 -2.55 -0.62 22.68
N VAL A 377 -3.41 -0.42 23.67
CA VAL A 377 -4.28 0.76 23.74
C VAL A 377 -3.46 2.03 23.94
N GLU A 378 -2.47 2.02 24.83
CA GLU A 378 -1.63 3.18 25.08
C GLU A 378 -0.66 3.45 23.93
N TRP A 379 -0.11 2.39 23.34
CA TRP A 379 0.72 2.50 22.14
C TRP A 379 -0.05 3.14 20.97
N ILE A 380 -1.31 2.76 20.73
CA ILE A 380 -2.15 3.38 19.69
C ILE A 380 -2.47 4.83 20.05
N ASN A 381 -2.84 5.09 21.30
CA ASN A 381 -3.18 6.43 21.80
C ASN A 381 -2.03 7.42 21.59
N SER A 382 -0.83 7.08 22.07
CA SER A 382 0.39 7.88 21.90
C SER A 382 0.76 8.07 20.43
N THR A 383 0.72 7.00 19.63
CA THR A 383 1.03 7.07 18.18
C THR A 383 0.09 8.04 17.45
N LEU A 384 -1.22 7.92 17.66
CA LEU A 384 -2.21 8.75 16.97
C LEU A 384 -2.24 10.19 17.49
N ARG A 385 -1.95 10.41 18.78
CA ARG A 385 -1.80 11.75 19.37
C ARG A 385 -0.60 12.47 18.75
N ASN A 386 0.57 11.84 18.73
CA ASN A 386 1.77 12.43 18.11
C ASN A 386 1.55 12.79 16.64
N LEU A 387 0.85 11.93 15.89
CA LEU A 387 0.48 12.22 14.50
C LEU A 387 -0.51 13.38 14.38
N ALA A 388 -1.46 13.52 15.30
CA ALA A 388 -2.40 14.63 15.31
C ALA A 388 -1.70 15.97 15.61
N ASP A 389 -0.77 15.98 16.56
CA ASP A 389 -0.04 17.17 16.99
C ASP A 389 0.98 17.63 15.92
N SER A 390 1.60 16.68 15.20
CA SER A 390 2.56 16.97 14.11
C SER A 390 1.98 17.68 12.88
N VAL A 391 0.65 17.80 12.78
CA VAL A 391 -0.05 18.46 11.66
C VAL A 391 -0.58 19.86 12.05
N THR A 392 -0.54 20.20 13.34
CA THR A 392 -1.01 21.49 13.86
C THR A 392 0.09 22.51 14.11
N GLY A 393 1.36 22.11 14.05
CA GLY A 393 2.53 22.99 14.02
C GLY A 393 3.14 23.01 12.63
#